data_AF-A0A7M3LZB0-F1
#
_entry.id   AF-A0A7M3LZB0-F1
#
_cell.length_a   1.000
_cell.length_b   1.000
_cell.length_c   1.000
_cell.angle_alpha   90.00
_cell.angle_beta   90.00
_cell.angle_gamma   90.00
#
_symmetry.space_group_name_H-M   'P 1'
#
loop_
_entity.id
_entity.type
_entity.pdbx_description
1 polymer ?
#
loop_
_entity_poly.entity_id
_entity_poly.type
_entity_poly.pdbx_seq_one_letter_code
_entity_poly.pdbx_strand_id
1 'polypeptide(L)'
;MLGPRWVYDGAHDPVLVAELLALVEGRVEAQAQSVSDTVDRQVTRSYIGTFPLGDGMATSAADDREGTELRAPRGVTLRLQRVLRPSPDGRDHLPEGATGQVTGHWALPDGTRIRGLFAVLHTAAAAS
;
A
#
# COMPACT_ATOMS: atom_id res chain seq x y z
N MET A 1 29.62 3.26 -9.26
CA MET A 1 28.47 3.44 -10.16
C MET A 1 27.60 2.20 -10.04
N LEU A 2 26.31 2.34 -9.74
CA LEU A 2 25.38 1.20 -9.77
C LEU A 2 25.10 0.87 -11.24
N GLY A 3 25.31 -0.40 -11.63
CA GLY A 3 25.12 -0.92 -12.99
C GLY A 3 23.66 -0.88 -13.48
N PRO A 4 23.34 -1.58 -14.59
CA PRO A 4 22.00 -1.55 -15.17
C PRO A 4 20.93 -1.93 -14.14
N ARG A 5 19.89 -1.10 -14.05
CA ARG A 5 18.77 -1.27 -13.11
C ARG A 5 17.64 -2.00 -13.83
N TRP A 6 17.40 -3.23 -13.43
CA TRP A 6 16.22 -3.98 -13.88
C TRP A 6 15.00 -3.47 -13.12
N VAL A 7 13.94 -3.11 -13.83
CA VAL A 7 12.63 -2.89 -13.22
C VAL A 7 12.02 -4.26 -13.00
N TYR A 8 11.97 -4.70 -11.75
CA TYR A 8 11.30 -5.92 -11.35
C TYR A 8 9.83 -5.64 -11.04
N ASP A 9 8.95 -6.57 -11.40
CA ASP A 9 7.56 -6.52 -10.99
C ASP A 9 7.43 -6.93 -9.52
N GLY A 10 7.57 -5.95 -8.63
CA GLY A 10 7.54 -6.15 -7.19
C GLY A 10 6.25 -6.77 -6.66
N ALA A 11 5.15 -6.78 -7.43
CA ALA A 11 3.90 -7.43 -7.05
C ALA A 11 4.07 -8.93 -6.77
N HIS A 12 5.05 -9.55 -7.42
CA HIS A 12 5.40 -10.95 -7.22
C HIS A 12 6.56 -11.15 -6.23
N ASP A 13 7.10 -10.07 -5.65
CA ASP A 13 8.15 -10.14 -4.63
C ASP A 13 7.51 -10.43 -3.25
N PRO A 14 7.80 -11.60 -2.64
CA PRO A 14 7.26 -11.93 -1.32
C PRO A 14 7.70 -10.94 -0.23
N VAL A 15 8.89 -10.34 -0.34
CA VAL A 15 9.41 -9.38 0.63
C VAL A 15 8.61 -8.08 0.55
N LEU A 16 8.39 -7.56 -0.67
CA LEU A 16 7.60 -6.34 -0.84
C LEU A 16 6.18 -6.51 -0.29
N VAL A 17 5.53 -7.63 -0.58
CA VAL A 17 4.17 -7.90 -0.09
C VAL A 17 4.14 -7.95 1.44
N ALA A 18 5.09 -8.66 2.06
CA ALA A 18 5.18 -8.75 3.51
C ALA A 18 5.41 -7.37 4.16
N GLU A 19 6.29 -6.54 3.58
CA GLU A 19 6.55 -5.19 4.07
C GLU A 19 5.36 -4.24 3.88
N LEU A 20 4.61 -4.35 2.78
CA LEU A 20 3.39 -3.57 2.57
C LEU A 20 2.30 -3.94 3.59
N LEU A 21 2.11 -5.23 3.86
CA LEU A 21 1.19 -5.69 4.92
C LEU A 21 1.65 -5.22 6.30
N ALA A 22 2.95 -5.31 6.58
CA ALA A 22 3.54 -4.80 7.82
C ALA A 22 3.37 -3.29 7.97
N LEU A 23 3.45 -2.52 6.88
CA LEU A 23 3.21 -1.07 6.87
C LEU A 23 1.76 -0.74 7.20
N VAL A 24 0.80 -1.44 6.58
CA VAL A 24 -0.64 -1.27 6.89
C VAL A 24 -0.93 -1.62 8.35
N GLU A 25 -0.33 -2.69 8.86
CA GLU A 25 -0.42 -3.11 10.27
C GLU A 25 0.38 -2.21 11.22
N GLY A 26 1.29 -1.40 10.69
CA GLY A 26 2.13 -0.43 11.42
C GLY A 26 3.28 -1.04 12.20
N ARG A 27 3.72 -2.22 11.79
CA ARG A 27 4.95 -2.86 12.29
C ARG A 27 6.20 -2.22 11.71
N VAL A 28 6.09 -1.60 10.53
CA VAL A 28 7.18 -0.87 9.86
C VAL A 28 6.72 0.52 9.44
N GLU A 29 7.68 1.41 9.20
CA GLU A 29 7.44 2.80 8.78
C GLU A 29 7.91 3.02 7.34
N ALA A 30 7.14 3.82 6.60
CA ALA A 30 7.54 4.26 5.26
C ALA A 30 8.81 5.11 5.33
N GLN A 31 9.72 4.92 4.39
CA GLN A 31 10.97 5.67 4.28
C GLN A 31 10.88 6.72 3.17
N ALA A 32 11.53 7.86 3.39
CA ALA A 32 11.62 8.95 2.44
C ALA A 32 12.39 8.50 1.20
N GLN A 33 11.77 8.66 0.03
CA GLN A 33 12.33 8.14 -1.22
C GLN A 33 13.72 8.72 -1.57
N SER A 34 13.99 9.97 -1.20
CA SER A 34 15.19 10.72 -1.59
C SER A 34 16.21 10.90 -0.47
N VAL A 35 15.91 10.44 0.75
CA VAL A 35 16.76 10.63 1.92
C VAL A 35 16.87 9.31 2.66
N SER A 36 18.08 8.77 2.72
CA SER A 36 18.36 7.53 3.44
C SER A 36 18.01 7.64 4.93
N ASP A 37 17.62 6.52 5.52
CA ASP A 37 17.39 6.35 6.97
C ASP A 37 16.45 7.41 7.56
N THR A 38 15.50 7.90 6.75
CA THR A 38 14.58 8.97 7.11
C THR A 38 13.15 8.47 6.92
N VAL A 39 12.38 8.44 8.01
CA VAL A 39 10.95 8.10 7.96
C VAL A 39 10.18 9.16 7.16
N ASP A 40 9.35 8.72 6.21
CA ASP A 40 8.39 9.56 5.51
C ASP A 40 7.10 9.69 6.31
N ARG A 41 7.02 10.78 7.10
CA ARG A 41 5.83 11.11 7.91
C ARG A 41 4.63 11.56 7.09
N GLN A 42 4.77 11.70 5.77
CA GLN A 42 3.70 12.12 4.86
C GLN A 42 2.92 10.91 4.33
N VAL A 43 3.49 9.71 4.47
CA VAL A 43 2.78 8.45 4.28
C VAL A 43 2.08 8.09 5.59
N THR A 44 0.77 7.92 5.51
CA THR A 44 -0.08 7.54 6.63
C THR A 44 -0.79 6.24 6.36
N ARG A 45 -1.04 5.47 7.42
CA ARG A 45 -1.69 4.17 7.35
C ARG A 45 -2.82 4.09 8.37
N SER A 46 -3.86 3.33 8.07
CA SER A 46 -4.85 2.93 9.06
C SER A 46 -5.23 1.48 8.86
N TYR A 47 -5.48 0.77 9.96
CA TYR A 47 -5.94 -0.61 9.96
C TYR A 47 -6.93 -0.79 11.11
N ILE A 48 -8.13 -1.29 10.80
CA ILE A 48 -9.24 -1.50 11.74
C ILE A 48 -9.57 -3.00 11.91
N GLY A 49 -8.81 -3.89 11.28
CA GLY A 49 -8.99 -5.33 11.46
C GLY A 49 -8.45 -5.82 12.80
N THR A 50 -8.91 -6.99 13.22
CA THR A 50 -8.68 -7.55 14.57
C THR A 50 -7.63 -8.66 14.61
N PHE A 51 -7.06 -9.04 13.46
CA PHE A 51 -6.12 -10.16 13.37
C PHE A 51 -4.81 -9.71 12.71
N PRO A 52 -3.67 -10.31 13.07
CA PRO A 52 -2.44 -10.04 12.36
C PRO A 52 -2.55 -10.43 10.89
N LEU A 53 -2.11 -9.54 10.00
CA LEU A 53 -2.08 -9.80 8.55
C LEU A 53 -1.05 -10.88 8.19
N GLY A 54 -0.13 -11.16 9.13
CA GLY A 54 0.96 -12.11 8.97
C GLY A 54 2.06 -11.56 8.06
N ASP A 55 3.13 -12.33 7.90
CA ASP A 55 4.24 -12.01 6.98
C ASP A 55 3.92 -12.48 5.55
N GLY A 56 2.63 -12.43 5.20
CA GLY A 56 2.02 -13.20 4.11
C GLY A 56 2.73 -13.00 2.78
N MET A 57 3.20 -14.10 2.20
CA MET A 57 3.57 -14.17 0.80
C MET A 57 2.31 -14.03 -0.06
N ALA A 58 2.32 -13.16 -1.07
CA ALA A 58 1.24 -13.11 -2.03
C ALA A 58 1.12 -14.49 -2.72
N THR A 59 -0.07 -15.07 -2.68
CA THR A 59 -0.39 -16.30 -3.41
C THR A 59 -0.66 -16.02 -4.88
N SER A 60 -1.06 -14.78 -5.21
CA SER A 60 -1.26 -14.33 -6.58
C SER A 60 -1.22 -12.80 -6.67
N ALA A 61 -0.72 -12.28 -7.78
CA ALA A 61 -0.88 -10.90 -8.18
C ALA A 61 -1.68 -10.83 -9.49
N ALA A 62 -2.63 -9.90 -9.58
CA ALA A 62 -3.41 -9.66 -10.78
C ALA A 62 -3.41 -8.16 -11.10
N ASP A 63 -2.94 -7.82 -12.29
CA ASP A 63 -2.96 -6.46 -12.79
C ASP A 63 -4.26 -6.14 -13.53
N ASP A 64 -4.76 -4.93 -13.31
CA ASP A 64 -5.77 -4.33 -14.17
C ASP A 64 -5.38 -2.89 -14.53
N ARG A 65 -6.30 -2.11 -15.12
CA ARG A 65 -6.00 -0.74 -15.55
C ARG A 65 -5.70 0.22 -14.39
N GLU A 66 -6.36 0.02 -13.25
CA GLU A 66 -6.32 0.95 -12.12
C GLU A 66 -5.25 0.56 -11.10
N GLY A 67 -4.81 -0.71 -11.06
CA GLY A 67 -3.83 -1.15 -10.08
C GLY A 67 -3.41 -2.62 -10.18
N THR A 68 -2.86 -3.08 -9.07
CA THR A 68 -2.46 -4.48 -8.84
C THR A 68 -3.18 -4.99 -7.63
N GLU A 69 -3.89 -6.11 -7.78
CA GLU A 69 -4.48 -6.84 -6.66
C GLU A 69 -3.54 -7.95 -6.21
N LEU A 70 -3.13 -7.90 -4.94
CA LEU A 70 -2.30 -8.88 -4.28
C LEU A 70 -3.18 -9.69 -3.32
N ARG A 71 -3.23 -11.01 -3.51
CA ARG A 71 -3.95 -11.91 -2.61
C ARG A 71 -2.95 -12.60 -1.70
N ALA A 72 -3.21 -12.59 -0.41
CA ALA A 72 -2.43 -13.26 0.61
C ALA A 72 -3.31 -14.25 1.39
N PRO A 73 -2.72 -15.17 2.16
CA PRO A 73 -3.47 -16.15 2.95
C PRO A 73 -4.49 -15.51 3.89
N ARG A 74 -5.44 -16.33 4.40
CA ARG A 74 -6.51 -15.89 5.32
C ARG A 74 -7.49 -14.87 4.72
N GLY A 75 -7.63 -14.86 3.39
CA GLY A 75 -8.58 -13.98 2.70
C GLY A 75 -8.18 -12.51 2.77
N VAL A 76 -6.87 -12.23 2.83
CA VAL A 76 -6.32 -10.88 2.76
C VAL A 76 -6.15 -10.50 1.29
N THR A 77 -6.68 -9.33 0.92
CA THR A 77 -6.49 -8.74 -0.40
C THR A 77 -5.96 -7.32 -0.24
N LEU A 78 -4.79 -7.04 -0.81
CA LEU A 78 -4.20 -5.71 -0.86
C LEU A 78 -4.26 -5.19 -2.29
N ARG A 79 -4.91 -4.05 -2.48
CA ARG A 79 -5.01 -3.36 -3.76
C ARG A 79 -4.04 -2.18 -3.80
N LEU A 80 -2.99 -2.29 -4.60
CA LEU A 80 -2.06 -1.20 -4.89
C LEU A 80 -2.60 -0.36 -6.06
N GLN A 81 -2.67 0.95 -5.88
CA GLN A 81 -3.19 1.88 -6.90
C GLN A 81 -2.07 2.26 -7.87
N ARG A 82 -2.27 1.95 -9.16
CA ARG A 82 -1.40 2.41 -10.25
C ARG A 82 -1.76 3.84 -10.67
N VAL A 83 -3.07 4.13 -10.68
CA VAL A 83 -3.59 5.46 -11.00
C VAL A 83 -3.96 6.16 -9.69
N LEU A 84 -3.10 7.06 -9.24
CA LEU A 84 -3.32 7.83 -8.01
C LEU A 84 -4.37 8.92 -8.24
N ARG A 85 -5.36 8.98 -7.35
CA ARG A 85 -6.45 9.96 -7.38
C ARG A 85 -6.43 10.80 -6.11
N PRO A 86 -6.61 12.12 -6.18
CA PRO A 86 -6.70 12.96 -4.99
C PRO A 86 -7.81 12.47 -4.06
N SER A 87 -7.54 12.45 -2.76
CA SER A 87 -8.59 12.21 -1.76
C SER A 87 -9.66 13.30 -1.86
N PRO A 88 -10.95 12.95 -1.86
CA PRO A 88 -12.04 13.93 -1.74
C PRO A 88 -11.84 14.80 -0.51
N ASP A 89 -12.02 16.11 -0.65
CA ASP A 89 -11.89 17.12 0.42
C ASP A 89 -10.51 17.17 1.12
N GLY A 90 -9.48 16.54 0.55
CA GLY A 90 -8.13 16.46 1.13
C GLY A 90 -8.04 15.62 2.40
N ARG A 91 -9.07 14.83 2.72
CA ARG A 91 -9.13 13.98 3.92
C ARG A 91 -8.98 12.51 3.56
N ASP A 92 -8.26 11.78 4.39
CA ASP A 92 -8.11 10.34 4.22
C ASP A 92 -9.35 9.64 4.77
N HIS A 93 -10.19 9.14 3.88
CA HIS A 93 -11.34 8.32 4.24
C HIS A 93 -11.06 6.87 3.86
N LEU A 94 -11.22 5.97 4.83
CA LEU A 94 -11.13 4.54 4.57
C LEU A 94 -12.26 4.15 3.61
N PRO A 95 -11.96 3.58 2.42
CA PRO A 95 -13.01 3.17 1.49
C PRO A 95 -14.01 2.21 2.13
N GLU A 96 -15.26 2.25 1.68
CA GLU A 96 -16.30 1.37 2.19
C GLU A 96 -15.89 -0.11 2.05
N GLY A 97 -16.06 -0.89 3.13
CA GLY A 97 -15.69 -2.29 3.18
C GLY A 97 -14.18 -2.57 3.23
N ALA A 98 -13.32 -1.55 3.21
CA ALA A 98 -11.90 -1.72 3.49
C ALA A 98 -11.65 -1.87 4.99
N THR A 99 -10.65 -2.68 5.34
CA THR A 99 -10.18 -2.84 6.71
C THR A 99 -8.83 -2.16 6.95
N GLY A 100 -8.18 -1.67 5.90
CA GLY A 100 -7.02 -0.80 6.02
C GLY A 100 -6.70 -0.01 4.75
N GLN A 101 -5.79 0.94 4.87
CA GLN A 101 -5.34 1.78 3.76
C GLN A 101 -3.94 2.34 4.03
N VAL A 102 -3.27 2.73 2.95
CA VAL A 102 -2.09 3.59 2.95
C VAL A 102 -2.38 4.81 2.08
N THR A 103 -2.16 6.00 2.61
CA THR A 103 -2.28 7.26 1.91
C THR A 103 -0.95 8.00 1.92
N GLY A 104 -0.72 8.85 0.93
CA GLY A 104 0.52 9.60 0.81
C GLY A 104 0.35 10.85 -0.02
N HIS A 105 1.43 11.63 -0.13
CA HIS A 105 1.48 12.82 -0.96
C HIS A 105 2.29 12.57 -2.23
N TRP A 106 1.90 13.24 -3.32
CA TRP A 106 2.73 13.37 -4.52
C TRP A 106 2.56 14.76 -5.13
N ALA A 107 3.52 15.13 -5.98
CA ALA A 107 3.46 16.37 -6.74
C ALA A 107 2.85 16.11 -8.12
N LEU A 108 1.93 16.99 -8.52
CA LEU A 108 1.50 17.12 -9.91
C LEU A 108 2.62 17.77 -10.75
N PRO A 109 2.55 17.70 -12.10
CA PRO A 109 3.56 18.30 -12.97
C PRO A 109 3.76 19.82 -12.78
N ASP A 110 2.74 20.52 -12.28
CA ASP A 110 2.78 21.95 -11.94
C ASP A 110 3.41 22.24 -10.56
N GLY A 111 3.83 21.20 -9.83
CA GLY A 111 4.38 21.29 -8.48
C GLY A 111 3.31 21.31 -7.38
N THR A 112 2.02 21.31 -7.72
CA THR A 112 0.95 21.25 -6.73
C THR A 112 1.04 19.93 -5.96
N ARG A 113 1.14 20.02 -4.64
CA ARG A 113 1.18 18.85 -3.76
C ARG A 113 -0.23 18.40 -3.43
N ILE A 114 -0.55 17.17 -3.80
CA ILE A 114 -1.83 16.53 -3.49
C ILE A 114 -1.61 15.26 -2.66
N ARG A 115 -2.67 14.70 -2.12
CA ARG A 115 -2.67 13.46 -1.33
C ARG A 115 -3.80 12.55 -1.75
N GLY A 116 -3.64 11.26 -1.53
CA GLY A 116 -4.58 10.23 -1.96
C GLY A 116 -4.17 8.82 -1.54
N LEU A 117 -4.97 7.85 -1.96
CA LEU A 117 -4.78 6.43 -1.68
C LEU A 117 -3.65 5.83 -2.51
N PHE A 118 -2.71 5.19 -1.83
CA PHE A 118 -1.67 4.36 -2.45
C PHE A 118 -2.09 2.89 -2.42
N ALA A 119 -2.64 2.41 -1.30
CA ALA A 119 -3.10 1.04 -1.17
C ALA A 119 -4.35 0.92 -0.31
N VAL A 120 -5.16 -0.09 -0.58
CA VAL A 120 -6.37 -0.44 0.19
C VAL A 120 -6.32 -1.91 0.55
N LEU A 121 -6.64 -2.23 1.80
CA LEU A 121 -6.66 -3.58 2.33
C LEU A 121 -8.10 -4.01 2.60
N HIS A 122 -8.44 -5.21 2.14
CA HIS A 122 -9.64 -5.93 2.52
C HIS A 122 -9.25 -7.24 3.19
N THR A 123 -9.93 -7.58 4.27
CA THR A 123 -9.81 -8.87 4.94
C THR A 123 -11.17 -9.54 4.93
N ALA A 124 -11.23 -10.85 4.70
CA ALA A 124 -12.45 -11.60 4.91
C ALA A 124 -13.02 -11.32 6.31
N ALA A 125 -14.34 -11.19 6.41
CA ALA A 125 -15.00 -11.16 7.71
C ALA A 125 -14.62 -12.45 8.45
N ALA A 126 -14.31 -12.34 9.75
CA ALA A 126 -14.14 -13.53 10.58
C ALA A 126 -15.42 -14.35 10.46
N ALA A 127 -15.30 -15.62 10.07
CA ALA A 127 -16.41 -16.55 10.20
C ALA A 127 -16.72 -16.66 11.70
N SER A 128 -17.88 -16.13 12.09
CA SER A 128 -18.43 -16.22 13.45
C SER A 128 -18.75 -17.66 13.84
#